data_AF-A0A7S2STR5-F1
#
_entry.id   AF-A0A7S2STR5-F1
#
_cell.length_a   1.000
_cell.length_b   1.000
_cell.length_c   1.000
_cell.angle_alpha   90.00
_cell.angle_beta   90.00
_cell.angle_gamma   90.00
#
_symmetry.space_group_name_H-M   'P 1'
#
loop_
_entity.id
_entity.type
_entity.pdbx_description
1 polymer ?
#
loop_
_entity_poly.entity_id
_entity_poly.type
_entity_poly.pdbx_seq_one_letter_code
_entity_poly.pdbx_strand_id
1 'polypeptide(L)'
;WLTRLWLLALGFWWVRVEGHRPCCPSAIAGDAAKVIVANHTTFIDVLVFVWLQMPSFLAKIGVFQVPLIGTVGRVNRMIGVERSSSTTRATTKEKVLAHIADQEAPPLLIFPEGTTTRNDSLIMFKAGGAFAA
;
A
#
# COMPACT_ATOMS: atom_id res chain seq x y z
N TRP A 1 -15.77 7.15 0.73
CA TRP A 1 -16.79 7.58 1.71
C TRP A 1 -16.81 6.71 2.97
N LEU A 2 -16.93 5.38 2.88
CA LEU A 2 -16.90 4.50 4.06
C LEU A 2 -15.62 4.68 4.91
N THR A 3 -14.45 4.66 4.29
CA THR A 3 -13.17 4.90 4.99
C THR A 3 -13.09 6.26 5.68
N ARG A 4 -13.75 7.28 5.14
CA ARG A 4 -13.86 8.59 5.80
C ARG A 4 -14.68 8.51 7.08
N LEU A 5 -15.78 7.75 7.09
CA LEU A 5 -16.58 7.52 8.31
C LEU A 5 -15.77 6.77 9.38
N TRP A 6 -14.97 5.78 8.99
CA TRP A 6 -14.05 5.10 9.91
C TRP A 6 -13.03 6.06 10.50
N LEU A 7 -12.41 6.91 9.68
CA LEU A 7 -11.49 7.95 10.16
C LEU A 7 -12.18 8.92 11.14
N LEU A 8 -13.41 9.35 10.85
CA LEU A 8 -14.20 10.20 11.75
C LEU A 8 -14.50 9.49 13.09
N ALA A 9 -14.89 8.22 13.06
CA ALA A 9 -15.18 7.42 14.25
C ALA A 9 -13.93 7.20 15.12
N LEU A 10 -12.75 7.14 14.51
CA LEU A 10 -11.46 7.01 15.19
C LEU A 10 -10.88 8.36 15.67
N GLY A 11 -11.63 9.46 15.56
CA GLY A 11 -11.23 10.78 16.06
C GLY A 11 -10.48 11.66 15.04
N PHE A 12 -10.29 11.19 13.80
CA PHE A 12 -9.67 11.97 12.73
C PHE A 12 -10.71 12.86 12.05
N TRP A 13 -11.27 13.81 12.81
CA TRP A 13 -12.27 14.76 12.31
C TRP A 13 -11.70 15.64 11.19
N TRP A 14 -10.46 16.07 11.34
CA TRP A 14 -9.75 16.92 10.38
C TRP A 14 -8.47 16.22 9.94
N VAL A 15 -8.35 15.95 8.64
CA VAL A 15 -7.14 15.43 8.01
C VAL A 15 -6.67 16.47 7.03
N ARG A 16 -5.56 17.14 7.34
CA ARG A 16 -4.94 18.10 6.43
C ARG A 16 -4.11 17.35 5.41
N VAL A 17 -4.42 17.56 4.14
CA VAL A 17 -3.76 16.92 3.02
C VAL A 17 -3.12 18.01 2.18
N GLU A 18 -1.79 17.98 2.05
CA GLU A 18 -1.04 18.97 1.28
C GLU A 18 -0.34 18.29 0.11
N GLY A 19 -0.23 19.01 -1.02
CA GLY A 19 0.49 18.51 -2.20
C GLY A 19 -0.11 17.25 -2.82
N HIS A 20 -1.35 16.88 -2.47
CA HIS A 20 -2.01 15.71 -3.03
C HIS A 20 -2.34 15.94 -4.50
N ARG A 21 -1.48 15.38 -5.35
CA ARG A 21 -1.78 15.17 -6.75
C ARG A 21 -2.49 13.83 -6.83
N PRO A 22 -3.78 13.78 -7.20
CA PRO A 22 -4.41 12.49 -7.47
C PRO A 22 -3.57 11.81 -8.55
N CYS A 23 -3.05 10.61 -8.26
CA CYS A 23 -2.18 9.87 -9.18
C CYS A 23 -2.85 9.53 -10.52
N CYS A 24 -4.17 9.73 -10.62
CA CYS A 24 -4.94 10.27 -11.75
C CYS A 24 -6.42 9.88 -11.50
N PRO A 25 -7.41 10.71 -11.87
CA PRO A 25 -8.67 10.18 -12.36
C PRO A 25 -8.37 9.54 -13.71
N SER A 26 -8.65 8.25 -13.87
CA SER A 26 -8.57 7.51 -15.14
C SER A 26 -8.76 8.40 -16.38
N ALA A 27 -7.72 8.61 -17.22
CA ALA A 27 -7.81 9.03 -18.64
C ALA A 27 -6.49 9.38 -19.36
N ILE A 28 -5.34 9.59 -18.70
CA ILE A 28 -4.07 9.87 -19.43
C ILE A 28 -3.02 8.83 -19.05
N ALA A 29 -3.07 7.71 -19.77
CA ALA A 29 -2.36 6.45 -19.52
C ALA A 29 -0.81 6.50 -19.62
N GLY A 30 -0.19 7.69 -19.65
CA GLY A 30 1.24 7.85 -19.89
C GLY A 30 2.10 8.26 -18.69
N ASP A 31 1.53 8.93 -17.67
CA ASP A 31 2.33 9.64 -16.63
C ASP A 31 1.84 9.40 -15.19
N ALA A 32 0.93 8.42 -15.00
CA ALA A 32 0.40 8.08 -13.68
C ALA A 32 1.43 7.27 -12.86
N ALA A 33 1.77 7.75 -11.67
CA ALA A 33 2.68 7.05 -10.76
C ALA A 33 2.12 5.66 -10.39
N LYS A 34 2.81 4.59 -10.84
CA LYS A 34 2.40 3.20 -10.58
C LYS A 34 2.80 2.68 -9.20
N VAL A 35 3.73 3.36 -8.52
CA VAL A 35 4.20 2.97 -7.19
C VAL A 35 4.18 4.18 -6.26
N ILE A 36 3.63 3.98 -5.07
CA ILE A 36 3.62 4.94 -3.97
C ILE A 36 4.51 4.36 -2.87
N VAL A 37 5.44 5.17 -2.38
CA VAL A 37 6.30 4.80 -1.26
C VAL A 37 6.00 5.74 -0.11
N ALA A 38 5.68 5.18 1.05
CA ALA A 38 5.36 5.95 2.25
C ALA A 38 5.99 5.33 3.49
N ASN A 39 6.24 6.15 4.51
CA ASN A 39 6.57 5.68 5.85
C ASN A 39 5.36 4.96 6.47
N HIS A 40 5.62 4.02 7.39
CA HIS A 40 4.56 3.29 8.08
C HIS A 40 4.66 3.54 9.58
N THR A 41 3.84 4.45 10.09
CA THR A 41 3.84 4.85 11.51
C THR A 41 2.73 4.14 12.27
N THR A 42 1.59 3.91 11.63
CA THR A 42 0.41 3.37 12.30
C THR A 42 -0.44 2.52 11.35
N PHE A 43 -1.32 1.70 11.91
CA PHE A 43 -2.33 1.01 11.11
C PHE A 43 -3.32 1.99 10.43
N ILE A 44 -3.42 3.23 10.92
CA ILE A 44 -4.30 4.26 10.34
C ILE A 44 -3.81 4.70 8.96
N ASP A 45 -2.50 4.58 8.68
CA ASP A 45 -1.91 4.94 7.38
C ASP A 45 -2.67 4.25 6.24
N VAL A 46 -3.02 2.97 6.42
CA VAL A 46 -3.81 2.20 5.45
C VAL A 46 -5.16 2.85 5.19
N LEU A 47 -5.90 3.25 6.25
CA LEU A 47 -7.21 3.89 6.09
C LEU A 47 -7.11 5.24 5.37
N VAL A 48 -6.06 6.00 5.65
CA VAL A 48 -5.79 7.29 4.98
C VAL A 48 -5.51 7.08 3.49
N PHE A 49 -4.63 6.15 3.13
CA PHE A 49 -4.34 5.86 1.73
C PHE A 49 -5.53 5.28 0.97
N VAL A 50 -6.31 4.39 1.59
CA VAL A 50 -7.57 3.87 1.02
C VAL A 50 -8.58 5.00 0.80
N TRP A 51 -8.69 5.96 1.74
CA TRP A 51 -9.55 7.13 1.58
C TRP A 51 -9.10 8.06 0.44
N LEU A 52 -7.79 8.28 0.28
CA LEU A 52 -7.25 9.19 -0.72
C LEU A 52 -7.34 8.64 -2.14
N GLN A 53 -6.95 7.38 -2.36
CA GLN A 53 -6.76 6.87 -3.72
C GLN A 53 -7.00 5.37 -3.92
N MET A 54 -7.43 4.63 -2.88
CA MET A 54 -7.66 3.18 -2.97
C MET A 54 -6.50 2.39 -3.63
N PRO A 55 -5.23 2.57 -3.19
CA PRO A 55 -4.10 1.90 -3.84
C PRO A 55 -4.11 0.40 -3.53
N SER A 56 -3.45 -0.42 -4.35
CA SER A 56 -3.08 -1.80 -3.96
C SER A 56 -1.99 -1.77 -2.90
N PHE A 57 -1.92 -2.81 -2.06
CA PHE A 57 -0.95 -2.90 -0.96
C PHE A 57 -0.09 -4.14 -1.09
N LEU A 58 1.17 -4.02 -0.68
CA LEU A 58 2.04 -5.16 -0.40
C LEU A 58 1.88 -5.58 1.07
N ALA A 59 1.25 -6.71 1.33
CA ALA A 59 0.85 -7.12 2.69
C ALA A 59 1.30 -8.55 3.02
N LYS A 60 1.46 -8.86 4.31
CA LYS A 60 1.75 -10.23 4.76
C LYS A 60 0.57 -11.15 4.42
N ILE A 61 0.82 -12.38 3.97
CA ILE A 61 -0.25 -13.36 3.65
C ILE A 61 -1.27 -13.52 4.80
N GLY A 62 -0.82 -13.48 6.05
CA GLY A 62 -1.72 -13.53 7.22
C GLY A 62 -2.77 -12.42 7.28
N VAL A 63 -2.54 -11.26 6.65
CA VAL A 63 -3.54 -10.18 6.54
C VAL A 63 -4.76 -10.63 5.74
N PHE A 64 -4.57 -11.52 4.75
CA PHE A 64 -5.65 -12.05 3.93
C PHE A 64 -6.52 -13.07 4.67
N GLN A 65 -6.10 -13.54 5.84
CA GLN A 65 -6.89 -14.43 6.69
C GLN A 65 -7.89 -13.67 7.57
N VAL A 66 -7.71 -12.36 7.73
CA VAL A 66 -8.65 -11.54 8.51
C VAL A 66 -9.94 -11.39 7.68
N PRO A 67 -11.11 -11.80 8.23
CA PRO A 67 -12.39 -11.63 7.54
C PRO A 67 -12.61 -10.16 7.14
N LEU A 68 -13.30 -9.93 6.02
CA LEU A 68 -13.48 -8.62 5.38
C LEU A 68 -12.20 -8.01 4.77
N ILE A 69 -11.09 -7.92 5.52
CA ILE A 69 -9.82 -7.36 5.03
C ILE A 69 -9.27 -8.22 3.88
N GLY A 70 -9.26 -9.54 4.02
CA GLY A 70 -8.79 -10.43 2.96
C GLY A 70 -9.67 -10.43 1.70
N THR A 71 -10.97 -10.16 1.84
CA THR A 71 -11.88 -10.02 0.70
C THR A 71 -11.64 -8.71 -0.03
N VAL A 72 -11.58 -7.60 0.70
CA VAL A 72 -11.25 -6.28 0.13
C VAL A 72 -9.87 -6.30 -0.51
N GLY A 73 -8.89 -6.92 0.14
CA GLY A 73 -7.53 -7.03 -0.39
C GLY A 73 -7.46 -7.79 -1.71
N ARG A 74 -8.26 -8.86 -1.88
CA ARG A 74 -8.35 -9.59 -3.15
C ARG A 74 -8.99 -8.78 -4.27
N VAL A 75 -10.10 -8.09 -3.97
CA VAL A 75 -10.77 -7.21 -4.94
C VAL A 75 -9.85 -6.07 -5.37
N ASN A 76 -9.08 -5.53 -4.43
CA ASN A 76 -8.15 -4.45 -4.63
C ASN A 76 -6.76 -4.91 -5.10
N ARG A 77 -6.63 -6.14 -5.64
CA ARG A 77 -5.40 -6.71 -6.20
C ARG A 77 -4.16 -6.58 -5.31
N MET A 78 -4.32 -6.71 -3.99
CA MET A 78 -3.20 -6.67 -3.06
C MET A 78 -2.24 -7.85 -3.28
N ILE A 79 -0.94 -7.59 -3.14
CA ILE A 79 0.11 -8.59 -3.31
C ILE A 79 0.47 -9.15 -1.93
N GLY A 80 0.27 -10.46 -1.77
CA GLY A 80 0.65 -11.20 -0.56
C GLY A 80 2.12 -11.59 -0.54
N VAL A 81 2.80 -11.29 0.57
CA VAL A 81 4.22 -11.60 0.79
C VAL A 81 4.39 -12.53 1.99
N GLU A 82 5.21 -13.55 1.81
CA GLU A 82 5.66 -14.42 2.89
C GLU A 82 7.08 -14.04 3.33
N ARG A 83 7.33 -14.00 4.65
CA ARG A 83 8.63 -13.56 5.20
C ARG A 83 9.66 -14.69 5.31
N SER A 84 9.28 -15.93 5.03
CA SER A 84 10.15 -17.10 5.12
C SER A 84 10.71 -17.49 3.74
N SER A 85 12.04 -17.51 3.63
CA SER A 85 12.88 -17.91 2.48
C SER A 85 13.24 -16.84 1.44
N SER A 86 14.45 -17.00 0.88
CA SER A 86 15.00 -16.22 -0.24
C SER A 86 14.22 -16.43 -1.54
N THR A 87 13.67 -17.62 -1.76
CA THR A 87 12.84 -17.99 -2.91
C THR A 87 11.57 -17.12 -3.02
N THR A 88 11.01 -16.72 -1.89
CA THR A 88 9.81 -15.88 -1.85
C THR A 88 10.07 -14.44 -2.32
N ARG A 89 11.31 -13.93 -2.21
CA ARG A 89 11.64 -12.56 -2.61
C ARG A 89 11.61 -12.40 -4.13
N ALA A 90 12.19 -13.36 -4.86
CA ALA A 90 12.15 -13.37 -6.33
C ALA A 90 10.70 -13.44 -6.83
N THR A 91 9.90 -14.35 -6.28
CA THR A 91 8.47 -14.49 -6.62
C THR A 91 7.68 -13.20 -6.32
N THR A 92 7.98 -12.52 -5.20
CA THR A 92 7.34 -11.25 -4.85
C THR A 92 7.70 -10.15 -5.84
N LYS A 93 8.98 -10.08 -6.25
CA LYS A 93 9.46 -9.13 -7.25
C LYS A 93 8.74 -9.31 -8.58
N GLU A 94 8.59 -10.54 -9.05
CA GLU A 94 7.86 -10.85 -10.29
C GLU A 94 6.40 -10.38 -10.21
N LYS A 95 5.71 -10.64 -9.09
CA LYS A 95 4.34 -10.17 -8.87
C LYS A 95 4.22 -8.64 -8.88
N VAL A 96 5.18 -7.97 -8.24
CA VAL A 96 5.23 -6.49 -8.22
C VAL A 96 5.47 -5.94 -9.62
N LEU A 97 6.41 -6.50 -10.37
CA LEU A 97 6.68 -6.08 -11.75
C LEU A 97 5.47 -6.31 -12.67
N ALA A 98 4.81 -7.47 -12.54
CA ALA A 98 3.59 -7.78 -13.29
C ALA A 98 2.45 -6.80 -12.96
N HIS A 99 2.29 -6.45 -11.68
CA HIS A 99 1.29 -5.47 -11.24
C HIS A 99 1.56 -4.07 -11.77
N ILE A 100 2.82 -3.62 -11.76
CA ILE A 100 3.22 -2.30 -12.28
C ILE A 100 3.02 -2.23 -13.80
N ALA A 101 3.28 -3.34 -14.51
CA ALA A 101 3.08 -3.44 -15.95
C ALA A 101 1.60 -3.46 -16.36
N ASP A 102 0.70 -3.86 -15.48
CA ASP A 102 -0.75 -3.84 -15.71
C ASP A 102 -1.28 -2.40 -15.67
N GLN A 103 -1.79 -1.93 -16.81
CA GLN A 103 -2.34 -0.58 -16.94
C GLN A 103 -3.62 -0.41 -16.11
N GLU A 104 -4.40 -1.47 -15.96
CA GLU A 104 -5.68 -1.50 -15.23
C GLU A 104 -5.48 -1.71 -13.72
N ALA A 105 -4.27 -2.07 -13.30
CA ALA A 105 -3.96 -2.21 -11.89
C ALA A 105 -3.87 -0.83 -11.20
N PRO A 106 -4.47 -0.68 -10.01
CA PRO A 106 -4.35 0.54 -9.22
C PRO A 106 -2.89 0.70 -8.73
N PRO A 107 -2.47 1.92 -8.37
CA PRO A 107 -1.10 2.17 -7.93
C PRO A 107 -0.75 1.32 -6.71
N LEU A 108 0.48 0.80 -6.68
CA LEU A 108 0.96 -0.07 -5.62
C LEU A 108 1.60 0.75 -4.49
N LEU A 109 1.03 0.71 -3.30
CA LEU A 109 1.61 1.29 -2.09
C LEU A 109 2.56 0.30 -1.39
N ILE A 110 3.77 0.77 -1.14
CA ILE A 110 4.83 0.02 -0.44
C ILE A 110 5.27 0.80 0.79
N PHE A 111 5.30 0.09 1.92
CA PHE A 111 5.90 0.52 3.18
C PHE A 111 7.28 -0.14 3.32
N PRO A 112 8.38 0.53 2.95
CA PRO A 112 9.71 -0.08 2.82
C PRO A 112 10.32 -0.53 4.16
N GLU A 113 9.79 0.00 5.26
CA GLU A 113 10.08 -0.40 6.64
C GLU A 113 9.62 -1.85 6.92
N GLY A 114 8.52 -2.26 6.30
CA GLY A 114 7.89 -3.57 6.50
C GLY A 114 7.37 -3.79 7.93
N THR A 115 7.19 -2.73 8.71
CA THR A 115 6.56 -2.73 10.05
C THR A 115 6.11 -1.31 10.37
N THR A 116 5.23 -1.14 11.36
CA THR A 116 4.91 0.17 11.92
C THR A 116 6.04 0.64 12.83
N THR A 117 6.39 1.92 12.78
CA THR A 117 7.37 2.57 13.65
C THR A 117 6.77 3.64 14.54
N ARG A 118 7.44 3.95 15.64
CA ARG A 118 7.13 5.14 16.41
C ARG A 118 7.56 6.34 15.57
N ASN A 119 6.72 7.38 15.49
CA ASN A 119 6.94 8.56 14.66
C ASN A 119 8.08 9.48 15.18
N ASP A 120 9.02 8.93 15.96
CA ASP A 120 10.21 9.63 16.47
C ASP A 120 11.41 9.48 15.53
N SER A 121 11.43 8.45 14.68
CA SER A 121 12.50 8.19 13.74
C SER A 121 12.05 7.28 12.59
N LEU A 122 12.62 7.47 11.40
CA LEU A 122 12.49 6.51 10.30
C LEU A 122 13.43 5.34 10.56
N ILE A 123 12.91 4.10 10.52
CA ILE A 123 13.78 2.92 10.58
C ILE A 123 14.39 2.60 9.23
N MET A 124 15.46 1.81 9.26
CA MET A 124 16.15 1.35 8.05
C MET A 124 15.17 0.66 7.09
N PHE A 125 15.14 1.15 5.85
CA PHE A 125 14.41 0.49 4.78
C PHE A 125 15.04 -0.87 4.53
N LYS A 126 14.22 -1.91 4.48
CA LYS A 126 14.74 -3.26 4.21
C LYS A 126 15.26 -3.29 2.79
N ALA A 127 16.56 -3.58 2.64
CA ALA A 127 17.16 -3.85 1.34
C ALA A 127 16.38 -4.99 0.65
N GLY A 128 15.77 -4.68 -0.50
CA GLY A 128 14.87 -5.58 -1.23
C GLY A 128 13.40 -5.58 -0.82
N GLY A 129 13.00 -4.81 0.18
CA GLY A 129 11.59 -4.58 0.53
C GLY A 129 10.87 -3.60 -0.39
N ALA A 130 11.64 -2.71 -1.05
CA ALA A 130 11.13 -1.75 -2.03
C ALA A 130 11.53 -2.11 -3.47
N PHE A 131 12.83 -2.35 -3.74
CA PHE A 131 13.34 -2.49 -5.11
C PHE A 131 14.70 -3.19 -5.18
N ALA A 132 14.85 -4.46 -4.75
CA ALA A 132 16.09 -5.18 -5.06
C ALA A 132 16.06 -5.64 -6.53
N ALA A 133 16.65 -4.81 -7.39
CA ALA A 133 17.13 -5.18 -8.72
C ALA A 133 18.08 -6.39 -8.63
#